data_AF-A0A1G7S8E5-F1
#
_entry.id   AF-A0A1G7S8E5-F1
#
_cell.length_a   1.000
_cell.length_b   1.000
_cell.length_c   1.000
_cell.angle_alpha   90.00
_cell.angle_beta   90.00
_cell.angle_gamma   90.00
#
_symmetry.space_group_name_H-M   'P 1'
#
loop_
_entity.id
_entity.type
_entity.pdbx_description
1 polymer ?
#
loop_
_entity_poly.entity_id
_entity_poly.type
_entity_poly.pdbx_seq_one_letter_code
_entity_poly.pdbx_strand_id
1 'polypeptide(L)' 'MAFTEAEKQQWHADRRAAEATDDDYAASPTCGHCGNPFSSGAGVVTDDFSLCDVCNGD' A
#
# COMPACT_ATOMS: atom_id res chain seq x y z
N MET A 1 -10.34 0.36 36.86
CA MET A 1 -10.41 1.71 36.30
C MET A 1 -11.17 1.59 34.98
N ALA A 2 -12.42 2.05 34.94
CA ALA A 2 -13.22 2.05 33.73
C ALA A 2 -12.98 3.36 33.00
N PHE A 3 -12.59 3.28 31.72
CA PHE A 3 -12.46 4.43 30.85
C PHE A 3 -13.77 5.23 30.86
N THR A 4 -13.68 6.56 30.95
CA THR A 4 -14.85 7.42 30.78
C THR A 4 -15.35 7.35 29.33
N GLU A 5 -16.64 7.62 29.11
CA GLU A 5 -17.22 7.58 27.76
C GLU A 5 -16.54 8.56 26.79
N ALA A 6 -15.97 9.66 27.32
CA ALA A 6 -15.18 10.62 26.56
C ALA A 6 -13.85 10.02 26.06
N GLU A 7 -13.12 9.31 26.91
CA GLU A 7 -11.86 8.66 26.51
C GLU A 7 -12.10 7.55 25.48
N LYS A 8 -13.24 6.85 25.57
CA LYS A 8 -13.64 5.85 24.57
C LYS A 8 -13.92 6.48 23.21
N GLN A 9 -14.58 7.64 23.17
CA GLN A 9 -14.83 8.37 21.93
C GLN A 9 -13.53 8.91 21.32
N GLN A 10 -12.61 9.41 22.15
CA GLN A 10 -11.30 9.87 21.70
C GLN A 10 -10.51 8.72 21.05
N TRP A 11 -10.53 7.53 21.66
CA TRP A 11 -9.88 6.33 21.13
C TRP A 11 -10.47 5.87 19.78
N HIS A 12 -11.80 5.93 19.63
CA HIS A 12 -12.44 5.61 18.34
C HIS A 12 -12.14 6.64 17.25
N ALA A 13 -12.02 7.92 17.60
CA ALA A 13 -11.64 8.98 16.65
C ALA A 13 -10.18 8.82 16.20
N ASP A 14 -9.28 8.53 17.14
CA ASP A 14 -7.86 8.33 16.87
C ASP A 14 -7.61 7.08 16.02
N ARG A 15 -8.28 5.96 16.31
CA ARG A 15 -8.22 4.76 15.46
C ARG A 15 -8.72 5.01 14.04
N ARG A 16 -9.87 5.69 13.88
CA ARG A 16 -10.42 5.97 12.56
C ARG A 16 -9.50 6.90 11.76
N ALA A 17 -8.82 7.84 12.42
CA ALA A 17 -7.83 8.70 11.79
C ALA A 17 -6.56 7.93 11.38
N ALA A 18 -6.08 7.01 12.21
CA ALA A 18 -4.92 6.17 11.91
C ALA A 18 -5.19 5.13 10.79
N GLU A 19 -6.38 4.53 10.76
CA GLU A 19 -6.79 3.60 9.70
C GLU A 19 -6.98 4.31 8.35
N ALA A 20 -7.37 5.58 8.34
CA ALA A 20 -7.49 6.37 7.11
C ALA A 20 -6.13 6.77 6.51
N THR A 21 -5.03 6.67 7.27
CA THR A 21 -3.68 7.03 6.79
C THR A 21 -2.85 5.83 6.33
N ASP A 22 -3.28 4.60 6.60
CA ASP A 22 -2.55 3.38 6.23
C ASP A 22 -2.89 2.86 4.82
N ASP A 23 -3.79 3.55 4.10
CA ASP A 23 -4.08 3.28 2.67
C ASP A 23 -2.95 3.76 1.73
N ASP A 24 -1.75 4.00 2.27
CA ASP A 24 -0.51 4.01 1.49
C ASP A 24 0.02 2.57 1.37
N TYR A 25 -0.88 1.59 1.19
CA TYR A 25 -0.54 0.30 0.61
C TYR A 25 -0.14 0.59 -0.83
N ALA A 26 1.08 1.10 -1.00
CA ALA A 26 1.68 1.43 -2.28
C ALA A 26 1.53 0.20 -3.14
N ALA A 27 0.53 0.23 -4.03
CA ALA A 27 0.12 -0.91 -4.81
C ALA A 27 1.35 -1.38 -5.56
N SER A 28 1.90 -2.53 -5.17
CA SER A 28 3.14 -3.01 -5.74
C SER A 28 2.89 -3.21 -7.24
N PRO A 29 3.65 -2.54 -8.13
CA PRO A 29 3.41 -2.65 -9.55
C PRO A 29 3.48 -4.11 -9.97
N THR A 30 2.54 -4.53 -10.82
CA THR A 30 2.45 -5.93 -11.29
C THR A 30 2.99 -6.01 -12.70
N CYS A 31 3.83 -6.99 -13.00
CA CYS A 31 4.40 -7.15 -14.33
C CYS A 31 3.32 -7.60 -15.33
N GLY A 32 3.10 -6.85 -16.41
CA GLY A 32 2.16 -7.20 -17.47
C GLY A 32 2.58 -8.43 -18.30
N HIS A 33 3.85 -8.84 -18.22
CA HIS A 33 4.34 -10.02 -18.94
C HIS A 33 4.13 -11.33 -18.15
N CYS A 34 4.46 -11.35 -16.85
CA CYS A 34 4.40 -12.56 -16.02
C CYS A 34 3.34 -12.53 -14.91
N GLY A 35 2.68 -11.39 -14.69
CA GLY A 35 1.65 -11.22 -13.66
C GLY A 35 2.19 -11.15 -12.23
N ASN A 36 3.51 -11.15 -12.03
CA ASN A 36 4.11 -11.11 -10.71
C ASN A 36 4.19 -9.66 -10.17
N PRO A 37 3.85 -9.42 -8.89
CA PRO A 37 4.13 -8.15 -8.24
C PRO A 37 5.64 -7.97 -8.09
N PHE A 38 6.11 -6.74 -8.30
CA PHE A 38 7.51 -6.38 -8.12
C PHE A 38 7.62 -5.04 -7.38
N SER A 39 8.77 -4.81 -6.74
CA SER A 39 9.01 -3.55 -6.02
C SER A 39 9.22 -2.40 -7.00
N SER A 40 8.81 -1.20 -6.61
CA SER A 40 9.15 0.05 -7.32
C SER A 40 10.67 0.22 -7.35
N GLY A 41 11.28 -0.09 -8.49
CA GLY A 41 12.73 -0.12 -8.70
C GLY A 41 13.30 -1.47 -9.13
N ALA A 42 12.51 -2.55 -9.05
CA ALA A 42 12.86 -3.89 -9.56
C ALA A 42 12.24 -4.15 -10.95
N GLY A 43 12.22 -3.12 -11.79
CA GLY A 43 11.63 -3.15 -13.12
C GLY A 43 11.27 -1.78 -13.65
N VAL A 44 10.75 -1.76 -14.88
CA VAL A 44 10.30 -0.56 -15.57
C VAL A 44 8.79 -0.42 -15.41
N VAL A 45 8.34 0.67 -14.80
CA VAL A 45 6.91 1.00 -14.68
C VAL A 45 6.63 2.23 -15.52
N THR A 46 5.83 2.06 -16.56
CA THR A 46 5.27 3.16 -17.35
C THR A 46 3.76 3.24 -17.12
N ASP A 47 3.14 4.37 -17.44
CA ASP A 47 1.68 4.60 -17.27
C ASP A 47 0.83 3.55 -18.01
N ASP A 48 1.31 3.11 -19.18
CA ASP A 48 0.65 2.11 -20.03
C ASP A 48 1.08 0.65 -19.75
N PHE A 49 2.30 0.44 -19.26
CA PHE A 49 2.86 -0.91 -19.12
C PHE A 49 3.91 -1.01 -18.01
N SER A 50 3.78 -2.03 -17.17
CA SER A 50 4.72 -2.36 -16.10
C SER A 50 5.40 -3.70 -16.38
N LEU A 51 6.73 -3.75 -16.23
CA LEU A 51 7.55 -4.90 -16.61
C LEU A 51 8.62 -5.11 -15.53
N CYS A 52 8.66 -6.29 -14.91
CA CYS A 52 9.70 -6.60 -13.94
C CYS A 52 11.06 -6.77 -14.63
N ASP A 53 12.13 -6.54 -13.88
CA ASP A 53 13.52 -6.62 -14.35
C ASP A 53 13.83 -7.92 -15.10
N VAL A 54 13.37 -9.04 -14.54
CA VAL A 54 13.48 -10.40 -15.12
C VAL A 54 12.86 -10.51 -16.51
N CYS A 55 11.72 -9.86 -16.75
CA CYS A 55 11.08 -9.88 -18.05
C CYS A 55 11.60 -8.78 -18.98
N ASN A 56 12.20 -7.72 -18.43
CA ASN A 56 12.80 -6.63 -19.19
C ASN A 56 14.15 -7.05 -19.81
N GLY A 57 14.80 -8.05 -19.21
CA GLY A 57 16.04 -8.64 -19.73
C GLY A 57 17.31 -8.08 -19.08
N ASP A 58 17.21 -7.54 -17.87
CA ASP A 58 18.36 -7.23 -16.99
C ASP A 58 18.68 -8.43 -16.07
#